data_AF-A0AAU1SDP8-F1
#
_entry.id   AF-A0AAU1SDP8-F1
#
_cell.length_a   1.000
_cell.length_b   1.000
_cell.length_c   1.000
_cell.angle_alpha   90.00
_cell.angle_beta   90.00
_cell.angle_gamma   90.00
#
_symmetry.space_group_name_H-M   'P 1'
#
loop_
_entity.id
_entity.type
_entity.pdbx_description
1 polymer ?
#
loop_
_entity_poly.entity_id
_entity_poly.type
_entity_poly.pdbx_seq_one_letter_code
_entity_poly.pdbx_strand_id
1 'polypeptide(L)'
;MSATPWTRGRILGGFGGPRLLFGRMYEDYGIELGVLPASRSRVLCIASAGDTAAALSRAGHDVTAVDVNPVQLAYARARLAGGASVEGAAETLMRLGCGVAGTLLPAWREAALRGFLALDDPVQQVQCWRSDLDGPGLRRLMRWSLRPGGALAMALLPSFASVVPARFDEVLRQRLERTVARHPNVRNPWLWRLFVGAEQPDAEPVHAPDVRLVQGDVVDVLERAPRGGYDAVTLSNVLDGPGPAFAGQLRAAVRHAVRPGGIVVLRSFREPGPAGAGWAAQDRSALWGVVRVVRLGANPDGTNDRRIDP
;
A
#
# COMPACT_ATOMS: atom_id res chain seq x y z
N MET A 1 1.89 14.74 -21.79
CA MET A 1 2.18 14.02 -20.53
C MET A 1 1.46 14.75 -19.41
N SER A 2 0.46 14.13 -18.80
CA SER A 2 -0.22 14.73 -17.64
C SER A 2 0.65 14.52 -16.41
N ALA A 3 1.27 15.57 -15.89
CA ALA A 3 2.07 15.49 -14.68
C ALA A 3 1.20 15.01 -13.51
N THR A 4 1.51 13.84 -12.95
CA THR A 4 0.83 13.32 -11.75
C THR A 4 1.46 13.94 -10.50
N PRO A 5 0.72 14.05 -9.38
CA PRO A 5 1.30 14.49 -8.11
C PRO A 5 2.52 13.68 -7.67
N TRP A 6 2.56 12.40 -8.05
CA TRP A 6 3.65 11.47 -7.77
C TRP A 6 4.98 11.86 -8.46
N THR A 7 4.95 12.55 -9.61
CA THR A 7 6.17 13.05 -10.29
C THR A 7 6.99 14.00 -9.42
N ARG A 8 6.38 14.63 -8.41
CA ARG A 8 7.10 15.47 -7.44
C ARG A 8 7.98 14.65 -6.49
N GLY A 9 7.73 13.35 -6.36
CA GLY A 9 8.44 12.45 -5.45
C GLY A 9 8.29 12.83 -3.97
N ARG A 10 7.13 13.41 -3.62
CA ARG A 10 6.83 13.98 -2.30
C ARG A 10 5.35 13.84 -1.96
N ILE A 11 5.05 13.47 -0.72
CA ILE A 11 3.68 13.45 -0.18
C ILE A 11 3.44 14.60 0.81
N LEU A 12 4.51 15.11 1.45
CA LEU A 12 4.48 16.23 2.38
C LEU A 12 4.88 17.55 1.71
N GLY A 13 4.33 18.66 2.20
CA GLY A 13 4.70 20.02 1.78
C GLY A 13 6.17 20.40 2.03
N GLY A 14 6.61 21.55 1.50
CA GLY A 14 7.93 22.16 1.73
C GLY A 14 8.80 22.32 0.47
N PHE A 15 10.01 22.87 0.63
CA PHE A 15 10.96 23.14 -0.47
C PHE A 15 11.95 21.98 -0.71
N GLY A 16 12.43 21.81 -1.95
CA GLY A 16 13.43 20.79 -2.34
C GLY A 16 12.92 19.69 -3.28
N GLY A 17 13.85 18.88 -3.79
CA GLY A 17 13.61 17.81 -4.78
C GLY A 17 12.96 16.54 -4.23
N PRO A 18 12.86 15.48 -5.05
CA PRO A 18 12.27 14.19 -4.68
C PRO A 18 12.93 13.59 -3.42
N ARG A 19 12.15 12.87 -2.61
CA ARG A 19 12.63 12.20 -1.39
C ARG A 19 12.20 10.74 -1.35
N LEU A 20 12.82 9.97 -0.46
CA LEU A 20 12.33 8.63 -0.11
C LEU A 20 10.96 8.76 0.57
N LEU A 21 9.93 8.21 -0.08
CA LEU A 21 8.56 8.27 0.43
C LEU A 21 8.25 7.10 1.34
N PHE A 22 8.63 5.91 0.87
CA PHE A 22 8.32 4.64 1.54
C PHE A 22 9.60 3.87 1.79
N GLY A 23 9.95 3.74 3.06
CA GLY A 23 11.04 2.89 3.51
C GLY A 23 10.67 1.41 3.46
N ARG A 24 9.39 1.10 3.66
CA ARG A 24 8.84 -0.27 3.68
C ARG A 24 7.48 -0.29 3.02
N MET A 25 7.07 -1.47 2.52
CA MET A 25 5.71 -1.63 2.02
C MET A 25 4.68 -2.00 3.07
N TYR A 26 3.55 -1.30 2.96
CA TYR A 26 2.30 -1.57 3.66
C TYR A 26 1.28 -2.12 2.66
N GLU A 27 1.66 -3.18 1.96
CA GLU A 27 0.86 -3.84 0.94
C GLU A 27 0.94 -5.34 1.21
N ASP A 28 -0.20 -5.99 1.40
CA ASP A 28 -0.21 -7.44 1.55
C ASP A 28 0.02 -8.11 0.19
N TYR A 29 1.28 -8.42 -0.10
CA TYR A 29 1.69 -9.15 -1.30
C TYR A 29 1.14 -10.58 -1.36
N GLY A 30 0.59 -11.10 -0.25
CA GLY A 30 -0.13 -12.37 -0.23
C GLY A 30 -1.39 -12.35 -1.10
N ILE A 31 -1.96 -11.19 -1.36
CA ILE A 31 -3.09 -11.04 -2.29
C ILE A 31 -2.63 -11.38 -3.71
N GLU A 32 -1.55 -10.78 -4.20
CA GLU A 32 -0.98 -11.08 -5.51
C GLU A 32 -0.62 -12.56 -5.62
N LEU A 33 0.14 -13.08 -4.65
CA LEU A 33 0.57 -14.48 -4.65
C LEU A 33 -0.61 -15.45 -4.64
N GLY A 34 -1.74 -15.07 -4.02
CA GLY A 34 -2.94 -15.88 -3.98
C GLY A 34 -3.78 -15.87 -5.26
N VAL A 35 -3.63 -14.86 -6.12
CA VAL A 35 -4.44 -14.72 -7.34
C VAL A 35 -3.66 -15.01 -8.63
N LEU A 36 -2.34 -14.82 -8.61
CA LEU A 36 -1.47 -15.16 -9.72
C LEU A 36 -1.31 -16.69 -9.83
N PRO A 37 -1.18 -17.22 -11.06
CA PRO A 37 -0.95 -18.65 -11.24
C PRO A 37 0.42 -19.05 -10.67
N ALA A 38 0.54 -20.30 -10.22
CA ALA A 38 1.82 -20.84 -9.74
C ALA A 38 2.90 -20.94 -10.85
N SER A 39 2.50 -20.87 -12.12
CA SER A 39 3.44 -20.81 -13.24
C SER A 39 4.06 -19.43 -13.39
N ARG A 40 5.27 -19.39 -13.97
CA ARG A 40 5.99 -18.15 -14.27
C ARG A 40 5.09 -17.21 -15.10
N SER A 41 4.94 -15.98 -14.61
CA SER A 41 4.15 -14.91 -15.22
C SER A 41 5.02 -13.67 -15.36
N ARG A 42 4.77 -12.86 -16.39
CA ARG A 42 5.37 -11.52 -16.55
C ARG A 42 4.50 -10.53 -15.80
N VAL A 43 5.04 -9.96 -14.74
CA VAL A 43 4.31 -9.09 -13.82
C VAL A 43 4.94 -7.71 -13.79
N LEU A 44 4.14 -6.67 -13.97
CA LEU A 44 4.56 -5.30 -13.68
C LEU A 44 4.00 -4.85 -12.33
N CYS A 45 4.83 -4.24 -11.50
CA CYS A 45 4.44 -3.68 -10.21
C CYS A 45 4.98 -2.27 -10.02
N ILE A 46 4.43 -1.52 -9.07
CA ILE A 46 5.08 -0.30 -8.57
C ILE A 46 6.27 -0.70 -7.70
N ALA A 47 7.44 -0.11 -7.95
CA ALA A 47 8.68 -0.52 -7.29
C ALA A 47 8.67 -0.16 -5.81
N SER A 48 8.37 1.10 -5.48
CA SER A 48 8.21 1.56 -4.11
C SER A 48 9.39 1.14 -3.21
N ALA A 49 9.18 0.43 -2.09
CA ALA A 49 10.30 -0.09 -1.26
C ALA A 49 10.86 -1.45 -1.72
N GLY A 50 10.25 -2.08 -2.73
CA GLY A 50 10.70 -3.32 -3.35
C GLY A 50 10.10 -4.61 -2.77
N ASP A 51 9.35 -4.57 -1.66
CA ASP A 51 8.83 -5.78 -0.99
C ASP A 51 7.93 -6.63 -1.90
N THR A 52 6.92 -6.01 -2.55
CA THR A 52 6.00 -6.72 -3.45
C THR A 52 6.74 -7.29 -4.66
N ALA A 53 7.66 -6.52 -5.22
CA ALA A 53 8.48 -6.96 -6.36
C ALA A 53 9.36 -8.18 -5.99
N ALA A 54 9.99 -8.15 -4.81
CA ALA A 54 10.80 -9.25 -4.31
C ALA A 54 9.96 -10.50 -4.03
N ALA A 55 8.79 -10.35 -3.40
CA ALA A 55 7.88 -11.47 -3.14
C ALA A 55 7.44 -12.16 -4.44
N LEU A 56 7.05 -11.38 -5.46
CA LEU A 56 6.68 -11.89 -6.78
C LEU A 56 7.85 -12.57 -7.49
N SER A 57 9.04 -12.00 -7.41
CA SER A 57 10.25 -12.57 -8.03
C SER A 57 10.64 -13.90 -7.37
N ARG A 58 10.57 -13.99 -6.03
CA ARG A 58 10.82 -15.24 -5.28
C ARG A 58 9.79 -16.33 -5.57
N ALA A 59 8.56 -15.95 -5.91
CA ALA A 59 7.55 -16.88 -6.41
C ALA A 59 7.82 -17.37 -7.85
N GLY A 60 8.93 -16.96 -8.47
CA GLY A 60 9.38 -17.44 -9.78
C GLY A 60 8.88 -16.60 -10.97
N HIS A 61 8.20 -15.48 -10.71
CA HIS A 61 7.71 -14.59 -11.76
C HIS A 61 8.82 -13.69 -12.35
N ASP A 62 8.61 -13.25 -13.59
CA ASP A 62 9.45 -12.24 -14.24
C ASP A 62 8.89 -10.86 -13.92
N VAL A 63 9.61 -10.07 -13.11
CA VAL A 63 9.07 -8.86 -12.49
C VAL A 63 9.72 -7.62 -13.07
N THR A 64 8.87 -6.72 -13.59
CA THR A 64 9.24 -5.33 -13.91
C THR A 64 8.66 -4.41 -12.83
N ALA A 65 9.51 -3.77 -12.06
CA ALA A 65 9.13 -2.82 -11.02
C ALA A 65 9.35 -1.38 -11.52
N VAL A 66 8.28 -0.57 -11.52
CA VAL A 66 8.26 0.79 -12.08
C VAL A 66 8.10 1.82 -10.98
N ASP A 67 8.87 2.91 -11.02
CA ASP A 67 8.62 4.07 -10.17
C ASP A 67 8.94 5.38 -10.91
N VAL A 68 8.12 6.40 -10.67
CA VAL A 68 8.33 7.73 -11.24
C VAL A 68 9.34 8.54 -10.42
N ASN A 69 9.50 8.20 -9.13
CA ASN A 69 10.42 8.86 -8.22
C ASN A 69 11.82 8.21 -8.30
N PRO A 70 12.84 8.90 -8.82
CA PRO A 70 14.18 8.33 -8.97
C PRO A 70 14.84 7.97 -7.63
N VAL A 71 14.52 8.70 -6.55
CA VAL A 71 15.06 8.41 -5.21
C VAL A 71 14.47 7.12 -4.66
N GLN A 72 13.16 6.92 -4.86
CA GLN A 72 12.47 5.70 -4.48
C GLN A 72 13.00 4.49 -5.27
N LEU A 73 13.23 4.65 -6.57
CA LEU A 73 13.75 3.58 -7.42
C LEU A 73 15.21 3.20 -7.08
N ALA A 74 16.06 4.19 -6.79
CA ALA A 74 17.42 3.94 -6.32
C ALA A 74 17.44 3.20 -4.98
N TYR A 75 16.54 3.57 -4.07
CA TYR A 75 16.36 2.86 -2.80
C TYR A 75 15.86 1.43 -3.01
N ALA A 76 14.85 1.22 -3.84
CA ALA A 76 14.36 -0.11 -4.19
C ALA A 76 15.48 -1.00 -4.76
N ARG A 77 16.35 -0.44 -5.61
CA ARG A 77 17.53 -1.15 -6.14
C ARG A 77 18.46 -1.62 -5.04
N ALA A 78 18.81 -0.73 -4.11
CA ALA A 78 19.67 -1.09 -2.97
C ALA A 78 19.01 -2.16 -2.09
N ARG A 79 17.72 -2.03 -1.80
CA ARG A 79 16.93 -3.01 -1.04
C ARG A 79 16.91 -4.37 -1.72
N LEU A 80 16.60 -4.42 -3.01
CA LEU A 80 16.56 -5.67 -3.79
C LEU A 80 17.93 -6.36 -3.89
N ALA A 81 19.03 -5.62 -3.69
CA ALA A 81 20.38 -6.17 -3.58
C ALA A 81 20.75 -6.62 -2.15
N GLY A 82 19.82 -6.60 -1.19
CA GLY A 82 20.08 -6.96 0.22
C GLY A 82 20.39 -5.77 1.14
N GLY A 83 20.23 -4.54 0.66
CA GLY A 83 20.45 -3.33 1.46
C GLY A 83 19.49 -3.20 2.65
N ALA A 84 19.97 -2.52 3.70
CA ALA A 84 19.18 -2.25 4.89
C ALA A 84 17.96 -1.36 4.59
N SER A 85 16.93 -1.49 5.42
CA SER A 85 15.76 -0.61 5.37
C SER A 85 16.10 0.75 5.94
N VAL A 86 15.67 1.82 5.27
CA VAL A 86 15.76 3.21 5.74
C VAL A 86 14.34 3.76 5.87
N GLU A 87 14.06 4.59 6.87
CA GLU A 87 12.75 5.23 7.01
C GLU A 87 12.49 6.22 5.87
N GLY A 88 11.32 6.12 5.25
CA GLY A 88 10.79 7.14 4.34
C GLY A 88 9.97 8.19 5.09
N ALA A 89 9.44 9.14 4.32
CA ALA A 89 8.56 10.18 4.86
C ALA A 89 7.29 9.59 5.51
N ALA A 90 6.73 8.51 4.95
CA ALA A 90 5.54 7.86 5.49
C ALA A 90 5.82 7.21 6.86
N GLU A 91 6.92 6.45 6.98
CA GLU A 91 7.30 5.81 8.25
C GLU A 91 7.67 6.84 9.33
N THR A 92 8.33 7.93 8.94
CA THR A 92 8.63 9.04 9.86
C THR A 92 7.35 9.59 10.49
N LEU A 93 6.32 9.82 9.68
CA LEU A 93 5.02 10.32 10.15
C LEU A 93 4.32 9.30 11.08
N MET A 94 4.33 8.01 10.71
CA MET A 94 3.76 6.95 11.54
C MET A 94 4.48 6.83 12.89
N ARG A 95 5.82 6.88 12.89
CA ARG A 95 6.65 6.84 14.10
C ARG A 95 6.36 8.01 15.02
N LEU A 96 6.24 9.23 14.48
CA LEU A 96 5.86 10.40 15.27
C LEU A 96 4.46 10.25 15.87
N GLY A 97 3.48 9.78 15.08
CA GLY A 97 2.12 9.53 15.55
C GLY A 97 2.06 8.49 16.69
N CYS A 98 2.71 7.33 16.49
CA CYS A 98 2.79 6.28 17.51
C CYS A 98 3.58 6.74 18.74
N GLY A 99 4.64 7.53 18.58
CA GLY A 99 5.42 8.09 19.69
C GLY A 99 4.61 9.06 20.55
N VAL A 100 3.81 9.94 19.94
CA VAL A 100 2.86 10.80 20.66
C VAL A 100 1.82 9.97 21.40
N ALA A 101 1.25 8.96 20.74
CA ALA A 101 0.31 8.04 21.38
C ALA A 101 0.95 7.31 22.59
N GLY A 102 2.16 6.77 22.46
CA GLY A 102 2.86 6.06 23.54
C GLY A 102 3.29 6.96 24.70
N THR A 103 3.52 8.26 24.44
CA THR A 103 3.78 9.25 25.49
C THR A 103 2.52 9.52 26.32
N LEU A 104 1.36 9.60 25.67
CA LEU A 104 0.10 10.00 26.29
C LEU A 104 -0.74 8.82 26.80
N LEU A 105 -0.57 7.63 26.24
CA LEU A 105 -1.44 6.47 26.44
C LEU A 105 -0.60 5.25 26.82
N PRO A 106 -0.73 4.70 28.05
CA PRO A 106 0.06 3.55 28.49
C PRO A 106 -0.03 2.32 27.57
N ALA A 107 -1.22 2.02 27.03
CA ALA A 107 -1.45 0.90 26.11
C ALA A 107 -0.72 1.04 24.75
N TRP A 108 -0.26 2.24 24.42
CA TRP A 108 0.49 2.53 23.18
C TRP A 108 2.00 2.62 23.40
N ARG A 109 2.49 2.31 24.61
CA ARG A 109 3.93 2.17 24.85
C ARG A 109 4.44 0.92 24.15
N GLU A 110 5.69 0.96 23.72
CA GLU A 110 6.30 -0.12 22.93
C GLU A 110 6.15 -1.51 23.58
N ALA A 111 6.38 -1.63 24.89
CA ALA A 111 6.22 -2.89 25.61
C ALA A 111 4.78 -3.46 25.53
N ALA A 112 3.77 -2.60 25.68
CA ALA A 112 2.36 -2.99 25.58
C ALA A 112 1.99 -3.37 24.14
N LEU A 113 2.44 -2.60 23.15
CA LEU A 113 2.23 -2.90 21.73
C LEU A 113 2.89 -4.21 21.32
N ARG A 114 4.11 -4.50 21.79
CA ARG A 114 4.77 -5.80 21.54
C ARG A 114 4.01 -6.96 22.17
N GLY A 115 3.48 -6.79 23.39
CA GLY A 115 2.61 -7.78 24.02
C GLY A 115 1.34 -8.05 23.21
N PHE A 116 0.69 -6.99 22.73
CA PHE A 116 -0.46 -7.09 21.83
C PHE A 116 -0.13 -7.77 20.49
N LEU A 117 1.04 -7.47 19.93
CA LEU A 117 1.50 -8.01 18.66
C LEU A 117 1.93 -9.49 18.76
N ALA A 118 2.26 -9.97 19.96
CA ALA A 118 2.61 -11.37 20.21
C ALA A 118 1.38 -12.29 20.34
N LEU A 119 0.17 -11.75 20.34
CA LEU A 119 -1.06 -12.54 20.38
C LEU A 119 -1.26 -13.33 19.08
N ASP A 120 -1.75 -14.58 19.21
CA ASP A 120 -2.09 -15.46 18.09
C ASP A 120 -3.62 -15.64 17.92
N ASP A 121 -4.39 -15.54 19.02
CA ASP A 121 -5.85 -15.71 19.01
C ASP A 121 -6.58 -14.42 18.64
N PRO A 122 -7.30 -14.35 17.50
CA PRO A 122 -8.06 -13.18 17.10
C PRO A 122 -9.14 -12.74 18.09
N VAL A 123 -9.71 -13.66 18.87
CA VAL A 123 -10.72 -13.30 19.88
C VAL A 123 -10.07 -12.48 21.00
N GLN A 124 -8.95 -12.96 21.53
CA GLN A 124 -8.15 -12.24 22.52
C GLN A 124 -7.63 -10.90 21.99
N GLN A 125 -7.18 -10.87 20.73
CA GLN A 125 -6.72 -9.65 20.07
C GLN A 125 -7.81 -8.59 20.00
N VAL A 126 -9.03 -8.95 19.59
CA VAL A 126 -10.15 -8.01 19.52
C VAL A 126 -10.54 -7.49 20.90
N GLN A 127 -10.51 -8.35 21.92
CA GLN A 127 -10.77 -7.94 23.29
C GLN A 127 -9.75 -6.89 23.75
N CYS A 128 -8.45 -7.19 23.62
CA CYS A 128 -7.37 -6.26 23.98
C CYS A 128 -7.42 -4.96 23.15
N TRP A 129 -7.69 -5.06 21.84
CA TRP A 129 -7.85 -3.89 20.98
C TRP A 129 -8.95 -2.97 21.51
N ARG A 130 -10.13 -3.51 21.83
CA ARG A 130 -11.29 -2.72 22.27
C ARG A 130 -11.15 -2.20 23.70
N SER A 131 -10.55 -2.97 24.61
CA SER A 131 -10.42 -2.58 26.02
C SER A 131 -9.27 -1.60 26.25
N ASP A 132 -8.15 -1.80 25.55
CA ASP A 132 -6.88 -1.15 25.91
C ASP A 132 -6.42 -0.16 24.84
N LEU A 133 -6.36 -0.57 23.58
CA LEU A 133 -5.76 0.23 22.50
C LEU A 133 -6.74 1.28 21.93
N ASP A 134 -7.98 0.91 21.61
CA ASP A 134 -9.04 1.78 21.07
C ASP A 134 -9.82 2.53 22.17
N GLY A 135 -9.09 3.01 23.17
CA GLY A 135 -9.66 3.77 24.27
C GLY A 135 -10.11 5.20 23.89
N PRO A 136 -10.87 5.89 24.77
CA PRO A 136 -11.30 7.27 24.53
C PRO A 136 -10.15 8.25 24.26
N GLY A 137 -8.99 8.02 24.87
CA GLY A 137 -7.77 8.81 24.66
C GLY A 137 -7.27 8.73 23.22
N LEU A 138 -7.12 7.52 22.67
CA LEU A 138 -6.73 7.32 21.28
C LEU A 138 -7.75 7.95 20.33
N ARG A 139 -9.05 7.71 20.57
CA ARG A 139 -10.13 8.26 19.72
C ARG A 139 -10.07 9.77 19.64
N ARG A 140 -9.80 10.46 20.76
CA ARG A 140 -9.60 11.91 20.77
C ARG A 140 -8.33 12.29 19.99
N LEU A 141 -7.20 11.65 20.26
CA LEU A 141 -5.93 11.94 19.58
C LEU A 141 -6.05 11.78 18.05
N MET A 142 -6.65 10.69 17.58
CA MET A 142 -6.87 10.43 16.15
C MET A 142 -7.82 11.43 15.53
N ARG A 143 -8.89 11.86 16.23
CA ARG A 143 -9.79 12.91 15.74
C ARG A 143 -9.07 14.22 15.45
N TRP A 144 -8.21 14.66 16.36
CA TRP A 144 -7.43 15.89 16.19
C TRP A 144 -6.37 15.77 15.09
N SER A 145 -5.83 14.57 14.89
CA SER A 145 -4.70 14.36 13.99
C SER A 145 -5.12 14.04 12.55
N LEU A 146 -6.14 13.20 12.37
CA LEU A 146 -6.46 12.53 11.10
C LEU A 146 -7.68 13.08 10.37
N ARG A 147 -8.52 13.89 11.03
CA ARG A 147 -9.68 14.51 10.36
C ARG A 147 -9.25 15.62 9.40
N PRO A 148 -10.10 16.00 8.43
CA PRO A 148 -9.90 17.19 7.62
C PRO A 148 -9.61 18.41 8.49
N GLY A 149 -8.57 19.17 8.15
CA GLY A 149 -8.09 20.31 8.95
C GLY A 149 -7.21 19.94 10.15
N GLY A 150 -7.00 18.65 10.42
CA GLY A 150 -6.06 18.16 11.42
C GLY A 150 -4.60 18.19 10.96
N ALA A 151 -3.70 17.78 11.86
CA ALA A 151 -2.24 17.82 11.63
C ALA A 151 -1.80 17.08 10.36
N LEU A 152 -2.42 15.92 10.04
CA LEU A 152 -2.12 15.16 8.83
C LEU A 152 -2.46 15.95 7.57
N ALA A 153 -3.67 16.51 7.51
CA ALA A 153 -4.13 17.26 6.35
C ALA A 153 -3.27 18.51 6.10
N MET A 154 -2.78 19.16 7.17
CA MET A 154 -1.86 20.30 7.06
C MET A 154 -0.47 19.92 6.54
N ALA A 155 -0.02 18.68 6.81
CA ALA A 155 1.29 18.20 6.39
C ALA A 155 1.31 17.70 4.93
N LEU A 156 0.20 17.11 4.46
CA LEU A 156 0.06 16.55 3.13
C LEU A 156 -0.01 17.62 2.04
N LEU A 157 0.50 17.32 0.85
CA LEU A 157 0.21 18.13 -0.33
C LEU A 157 -1.30 18.10 -0.64
N PRO A 158 -1.89 19.20 -1.13
CA PRO A 158 -3.33 19.28 -1.39
C PRO A 158 -3.89 18.17 -2.30
N SER A 159 -3.07 17.72 -3.26
CA SER A 159 -3.42 16.62 -4.18
C SER A 159 -3.62 15.27 -3.49
N PHE A 160 -2.99 15.03 -2.34
CA PHE A 160 -3.14 13.79 -1.58
C PHE A 160 -4.16 13.92 -0.44
N ALA A 161 -4.36 15.14 0.08
CA ALA A 161 -5.35 15.40 1.12
C ALA A 161 -6.78 15.02 0.70
N SER A 162 -7.11 15.13 -0.60
CA SER A 162 -8.42 14.74 -1.15
C SER A 162 -8.69 13.23 -1.17
N VAL A 163 -7.65 12.40 -1.01
CA VAL A 163 -7.75 10.93 -0.96
C VAL A 163 -8.05 10.47 0.47
N VAL A 164 -7.66 11.26 1.47
CA VAL A 164 -7.84 10.93 2.88
C VAL A 164 -9.33 10.97 3.22
N PRO A 165 -9.91 9.90 3.79
CA PRO A 165 -11.33 9.86 4.17
C PRO A 165 -11.71 10.98 5.14
N ALA A 166 -12.93 11.53 5.02
CA ALA A 166 -13.41 12.61 5.89
C ALA A 166 -13.44 12.22 7.39
N ARG A 167 -13.62 10.93 7.68
CA ARG A 167 -13.59 10.35 9.04
C ARG A 167 -12.43 9.36 9.16
N PHE A 168 -11.25 9.74 8.65
CA PHE A 168 -10.11 8.83 8.61
C PHE A 168 -9.72 8.29 9.99
N ASP A 169 -9.99 9.05 11.06
CA ASP A 169 -9.86 8.60 12.45
C ASP A 169 -10.72 7.37 12.78
N GLU A 170 -11.92 7.26 12.22
CA GLU A 170 -12.84 6.14 12.46
C GLU A 170 -12.59 5.01 11.47
N VAL A 171 -12.38 5.38 10.22
CA VAL A 171 -12.07 4.45 9.13
C VAL A 171 -10.82 3.65 9.46
N LEU A 172 -9.72 4.30 9.85
CA LEU A 172 -8.46 3.60 10.16
C LEU A 172 -8.63 2.66 11.36
N ARG A 173 -9.36 3.08 12.42
CA ARG A 173 -9.63 2.22 13.57
C ARG A 173 -10.48 1.01 13.19
N GLN A 174 -11.49 1.18 12.36
CA GLN A 174 -12.32 0.07 11.86
C GLN A 174 -11.52 -0.89 10.97
N ARG A 175 -10.62 -0.37 10.13
CA ARG A 175 -9.71 -1.20 9.33
C ARG A 175 -8.78 -2.01 10.23
N LEU A 176 -8.16 -1.37 11.23
CA LEU A 176 -7.31 -2.05 12.21
C LEU A 176 -8.06 -3.12 12.99
N GLU A 177 -9.24 -2.78 13.54
CA GLU A 177 -10.08 -3.73 14.26
C GLU A 177 -10.44 -4.96 13.41
N ARG A 178 -10.83 -4.73 12.15
CA ARG A 178 -11.13 -5.81 11.21
C ARG A 178 -9.89 -6.69 10.95
N THR A 179 -8.72 -6.08 10.78
CA THR A 179 -7.48 -6.83 10.56
C THR A 179 -7.12 -7.69 11.76
N VAL A 180 -7.17 -7.15 12.98
CA VAL A 180 -6.85 -7.91 14.20
C VAL A 180 -7.92 -8.94 14.56
N ALA A 181 -9.16 -8.78 14.07
CA ALA A 181 -10.21 -9.78 14.20
C ALA A 181 -10.04 -10.98 13.25
N ARG A 182 -9.26 -10.82 12.18
CA ARG A 182 -9.17 -11.82 11.10
C ARG A 182 -7.82 -12.50 11.02
N HIS A 183 -6.75 -11.78 11.37
CA HIS A 183 -5.39 -12.26 11.20
C HIS A 183 -4.67 -12.28 12.55
N PRO A 184 -3.99 -13.38 12.90
CA PRO A 184 -3.11 -13.42 14.04
C PRO A 184 -2.05 -12.31 13.96
N ASN A 185 -1.90 -11.53 15.02
CA ASN A 185 -0.94 -10.42 15.08
C ASN A 185 0.50 -10.95 14.98
N VAL A 186 0.76 -12.09 15.62
CA VAL A 186 2.09 -12.72 15.66
C VAL A 186 2.62 -13.11 14.28
N ARG A 187 1.76 -13.25 13.26
CA ARG A 187 2.14 -13.54 11.87
C ARG A 187 1.80 -12.41 10.90
N ASN A 188 1.54 -11.21 11.40
CA ASN A 188 1.18 -10.06 10.59
C ASN A 188 2.32 -9.02 10.57
N PRO A 189 3.28 -9.11 9.64
CA PRO A 189 4.46 -8.23 9.62
C PRO A 189 4.10 -6.75 9.45
N TRP A 190 2.96 -6.45 8.81
CA TRP A 190 2.55 -5.05 8.60
C TRP A 190 2.07 -4.37 9.89
N LEU A 191 1.45 -5.11 10.82
CA LEU A 191 1.09 -4.55 12.12
C LEU A 191 2.33 -4.25 12.96
N TRP A 192 3.37 -5.08 12.88
CA TRP A 192 4.66 -4.78 13.51
C TRP A 192 5.27 -3.49 12.95
N ARG A 193 5.31 -3.36 11.61
CA ARG A 193 5.78 -2.14 10.96
C ARG A 193 4.97 -0.91 11.33
N LEU A 194 3.65 -1.06 11.48
CA LEU A 194 2.73 0.06 11.74
C LEU A 194 2.79 0.53 13.18
N PHE A 195 2.76 -0.38 14.16
CA PHE A 195 2.66 -0.02 15.57
C PHE A 195 4.01 0.24 16.23
N VAL A 196 5.04 -0.55 15.90
CA VAL A 196 6.36 -0.46 16.56
C VAL A 196 7.48 0.00 15.62
N GLY A 197 7.19 0.22 14.33
CA GLY A 197 8.19 0.70 13.37
C GLY A 197 9.30 -0.31 13.10
N ALA A 198 9.08 -1.60 13.38
CA ALA A 198 10.06 -2.66 13.23
C ALA A 198 9.52 -3.79 12.36
N GLU A 199 10.43 -4.57 11.78
CA GLU A 199 10.04 -5.86 11.20
C GLU A 199 9.68 -6.86 12.31
N GLN A 200 8.91 -7.87 11.95
CA GLN A 200 8.70 -9.03 12.82
C GLN A 200 10.06 -9.71 13.09
N PRO A 201 10.26 -10.34 14.27
CA PRO A 201 11.38 -11.26 14.47
C PRO A 201 11.50 -12.24 13.30
N ASP A 202 12.74 -12.51 12.87
CA ASP A 202 13.07 -13.43 11.78
C ASP A 202 12.57 -13.02 10.37
N ALA A 203 12.16 -11.77 10.19
CA ALA A 203 11.84 -11.26 8.87
C ALA A 203 13.06 -11.35 7.94
N GLU A 204 12.87 -12.05 6.82
CA GLU A 204 13.92 -12.16 5.82
C GLU A 204 14.22 -10.79 5.18
N PRO A 205 15.51 -10.47 4.93
CA PRO A 205 15.86 -9.31 4.15
C PRO A 205 15.18 -9.33 2.78
N VAL A 206 14.82 -8.16 2.27
CA VAL A 206 14.43 -8.03 0.86
C VAL A 206 15.67 -8.31 0.02
N HIS A 207 15.57 -9.26 -0.90
CA HIS A 207 16.63 -9.68 -1.81
C HIS A 207 15.99 -10.37 -3.02
N ALA A 208 16.11 -9.72 -4.17
CA ALA A 208 15.63 -10.20 -5.47
C ALA A 208 16.33 -9.39 -6.58
N PRO A 209 17.63 -9.64 -6.82
CA PRO A 209 18.44 -8.85 -7.76
C PRO A 209 17.96 -8.95 -9.22
N ASP A 210 17.18 -9.99 -9.54
CA ASP A 210 16.65 -10.23 -10.89
C ASP A 210 15.44 -9.35 -11.26
N VAL A 211 14.89 -8.58 -10.31
CA VAL A 211 13.80 -7.64 -10.58
C VAL A 211 14.29 -6.54 -11.52
N ARG A 212 13.63 -6.38 -12.67
CA ARG A 212 13.91 -5.29 -13.60
C ARG A 212 13.31 -4.00 -13.09
N LEU A 213 14.15 -3.02 -12.79
CA LEU A 213 13.73 -1.70 -12.35
C LEU A 213 13.67 -0.71 -13.52
N VAL A 214 12.52 -0.03 -13.67
CA VAL A 214 12.28 0.96 -14.73
C VAL A 214 11.86 2.28 -14.11
N GLN A 215 12.55 3.36 -14.45
CA GLN A 215 12.13 4.71 -14.06
C GLN A 215 11.14 5.24 -15.08
N GLY A 216 9.95 5.66 -14.63
CA GLY A 216 8.96 6.28 -15.49
C GLY A 216 7.57 6.37 -14.85
N ASP A 217 6.69 7.14 -15.48
CA ASP A 217 5.26 7.06 -15.18
C ASP A 217 4.74 5.69 -15.63
N VAL A 218 3.93 5.05 -14.79
CA VAL A 218 3.41 3.70 -15.07
C VAL A 218 2.56 3.66 -16.34
N VAL A 219 1.83 4.74 -16.66
CA VAL A 219 1.05 4.84 -17.91
C VAL A 219 1.99 4.80 -19.10
N ASP A 220 3.04 5.63 -19.10
CA ASP A 220 4.02 5.69 -20.19
C ASP A 220 4.73 4.33 -20.39
N VAL A 221 5.07 3.64 -19.30
CA VAL A 221 5.72 2.33 -19.37
C VAL A 221 4.77 1.27 -19.95
N LEU A 222 3.50 1.27 -19.53
CA LEU A 222 2.49 0.35 -20.05
C LEU A 222 2.18 0.63 -21.52
N GLU A 223 2.09 1.89 -21.94
CA GLU A 223 1.84 2.27 -23.35
C GLU A 223 2.97 1.85 -24.29
N ARG A 224 4.23 1.90 -23.82
CA ARG A 224 5.41 1.48 -24.59
C ARG A 224 5.63 -0.03 -24.58
N ALA A 225 5.01 -0.76 -23.68
CA ALA A 225 5.11 -2.20 -23.64
C ALA A 225 4.45 -2.82 -24.89
N PRO A 226 4.95 -3.99 -25.36
CA PRO A 226 4.24 -4.76 -26.37
C PRO A 226 2.80 -5.04 -25.93
N ARG A 227 1.87 -5.08 -26.89
CA ARG A 227 0.48 -5.43 -26.61
C ARG A 227 0.41 -6.82 -25.97
N GLY A 228 -0.24 -6.95 -24.81
CA GLY A 228 -0.27 -8.21 -24.05
C GLY A 228 1.10 -8.68 -23.53
N GLY A 229 2.05 -7.75 -23.38
CA GLY A 229 3.40 -8.00 -22.87
C GLY A 229 3.44 -8.45 -21.40
N TYR A 230 2.38 -8.22 -20.63
CA TYR A 230 2.26 -8.64 -19.24
C TYR A 230 1.11 -9.63 -19.03
N ASP A 231 1.32 -10.57 -18.13
CA ASP A 231 0.31 -11.52 -17.66
C ASP A 231 -0.47 -10.96 -16.48
N ALA A 232 0.18 -10.06 -15.71
CA ALA A 232 -0.47 -9.31 -14.66
C ALA A 232 0.18 -7.94 -14.40
N VAL A 233 -0.59 -7.04 -13.78
CA VAL A 233 -0.10 -5.78 -13.22
C VAL A 233 -0.59 -5.62 -11.78
N THR A 234 0.25 -5.08 -10.90
CA THR A 234 -0.14 -4.65 -9.54
C THR A 234 0.16 -3.16 -9.36
N LEU A 235 -0.89 -2.43 -9.03
CA LEU A 235 -0.97 -0.97 -9.09
C LEU A 235 -1.46 -0.44 -7.76
N SER A 236 -0.52 -0.22 -6.85
CA SER A 236 -0.81 0.31 -5.52
C SER A 236 -0.73 1.84 -5.54
N ASN A 237 -1.76 2.52 -5.03
CA ASN A 237 -1.90 3.97 -4.85
C ASN A 237 -1.73 4.88 -6.08
N VAL A 238 -1.50 4.34 -7.28
CA VAL A 238 -1.29 5.15 -8.50
C VAL A 238 -2.49 6.04 -8.86
N LEU A 239 -3.70 5.65 -8.44
CA LEU A 239 -4.94 6.41 -8.62
C LEU A 239 -5.25 7.37 -7.46
N ASP A 240 -4.42 7.35 -6.42
CA ASP A 240 -4.55 8.23 -5.26
C ASP A 240 -3.85 9.56 -5.56
N GLY A 241 -4.66 10.58 -5.86
CA GLY A 241 -4.21 11.94 -6.14
C GLY A 241 -4.46 12.41 -7.57
N PRO A 242 -4.08 11.65 -8.62
CA PRO A 242 -4.44 11.97 -9.99
C PRO A 242 -5.97 12.04 -10.22
N GLY A 243 -6.38 12.85 -11.19
CA GLY A 243 -7.79 13.02 -11.55
C GLY A 243 -8.34 11.96 -12.51
N PRO A 244 -9.63 12.05 -12.87
CA PRO A 244 -10.30 11.07 -13.74
C PRO A 244 -9.65 10.87 -15.12
N ALA A 245 -9.02 11.91 -15.67
CA ALA A 245 -8.30 11.82 -16.94
C ALA A 245 -7.13 10.82 -16.86
N PHE A 246 -6.35 10.85 -15.78
CA PHE A 246 -5.26 9.89 -15.55
C PHE A 246 -5.80 8.47 -15.36
N ALA A 247 -6.91 8.31 -14.62
CA ALA A 247 -7.56 7.01 -14.47
C ALA A 247 -8.02 6.43 -15.82
N GLY A 248 -8.54 7.29 -16.72
CA GLY A 248 -8.87 6.91 -18.10
C GLY A 248 -7.66 6.44 -18.90
N GLN A 249 -6.55 7.17 -18.83
CA GLN A 249 -5.29 6.83 -19.49
C GLN A 249 -4.70 5.51 -18.95
N LEU A 250 -4.62 5.37 -17.63
CA LEU A 250 -4.12 4.15 -16.99
C LEU A 250 -4.95 2.92 -17.40
N ARG A 251 -6.27 3.04 -17.45
CA ARG A 251 -7.15 1.96 -17.91
C ARG A 251 -6.85 1.55 -19.35
N ALA A 252 -6.66 2.53 -20.25
CA ALA A 252 -6.33 2.26 -21.64
C ALA A 252 -4.95 1.57 -21.75
N ALA A 253 -3.95 2.07 -21.02
CA ALA A 253 -2.59 1.52 -21.00
C ALA A 253 -2.56 0.09 -20.43
N VAL A 254 -3.30 -0.18 -19.35
CA VAL A 254 -3.44 -1.54 -18.78
C VAL A 254 -4.09 -2.49 -19.78
N ARG A 255 -5.18 -2.08 -20.45
CA ARG A 255 -5.85 -2.90 -21.47
C ARG A 255 -4.99 -3.19 -22.69
N HIS A 256 -4.06 -2.29 -23.01
CA HIS A 256 -3.08 -2.49 -24.08
C HIS A 256 -1.99 -3.48 -23.66
N ALA A 257 -1.37 -3.25 -22.49
CA ALA A 257 -0.18 -3.96 -22.06
C ALA A 257 -0.45 -5.34 -21.46
N VAL A 258 -1.62 -5.56 -20.86
CA VAL A 258 -1.97 -6.82 -20.19
C VAL A 258 -2.74 -7.72 -21.14
N ARG A 259 -2.34 -8.99 -21.24
CA ARG A 259 -2.99 -9.96 -22.14
C ARG A 259 -4.47 -10.18 -21.75
N PRO A 260 -5.33 -10.60 -22.70
CA PRO A 260 -6.66 -11.10 -22.37
C PRO A 260 -6.58 -12.24 -21.33
N GLY A 261 -7.47 -12.20 -20.34
CA GLY A 261 -7.45 -13.10 -19.19
C GLY A 261 -6.41 -12.76 -18.12
N GLY A 262 -5.56 -11.75 -18.34
CA GLY A 262 -4.56 -11.29 -17.38
C GLY A 262 -5.16 -10.63 -16.15
N ILE A 263 -4.35 -10.51 -15.10
CA ILE A 263 -4.81 -10.07 -13.77
C ILE A 263 -4.34 -8.64 -13.49
N VAL A 264 -5.23 -7.82 -12.94
CA VAL A 264 -4.94 -6.48 -12.46
C VAL A 264 -5.26 -6.44 -10.98
N VAL A 265 -4.26 -6.17 -10.15
CA VAL A 265 -4.44 -5.87 -8.72
C VAL A 265 -4.32 -4.36 -8.53
N LEU A 266 -5.31 -3.72 -7.92
CA LEU A 266 -5.30 -2.29 -7.63
C LEU A 266 -5.50 -2.06 -6.15
N ARG A 267 -4.78 -1.09 -5.57
CA ARG A 267 -5.01 -0.61 -4.20
C ARG A 267 -5.23 0.88 -4.16
N SER A 268 -6.15 1.31 -3.30
CA SER A 268 -6.41 2.72 -3.04
C SER A 268 -6.70 2.97 -1.57
N PHE A 269 -6.21 4.09 -1.06
CA PHE A 269 -6.52 4.58 0.29
C PHE A 269 -7.98 5.04 0.44
N ARG A 270 -8.63 5.39 -0.68
CA ARG A 270 -10.00 5.89 -0.74
C ARG A 270 -10.98 4.92 -0.08
N GLU A 271 -12.08 5.47 0.40
CA GLU A 271 -13.19 4.66 0.88
C GLU A 271 -13.86 3.90 -0.28
N PRO A 272 -14.39 2.69 0.00
CA PRO A 272 -15.20 1.93 -0.93
C PRO A 272 -16.34 2.74 -1.56
N GLY A 273 -16.41 2.74 -2.90
CA GLY A 273 -17.60 3.16 -3.64
C GLY A 273 -18.69 2.07 -3.66
N PRO A 274 -19.72 2.20 -4.53
CA PRO A 274 -20.79 1.21 -4.68
C PRO A 274 -20.31 -0.20 -5.04
N ALA A 275 -19.13 -0.32 -5.65
CA ALA A 275 -18.49 -1.61 -5.95
C ALA A 275 -17.91 -2.33 -4.70
N GLY A 276 -18.02 -1.73 -3.52
CA GLY A 276 -17.63 -2.32 -2.23
C GLY A 276 -16.12 -2.24 -1.95
N ALA A 277 -15.65 -2.92 -0.91
CA ALA A 277 -14.23 -2.87 -0.50
C ALA A 277 -13.34 -3.87 -1.26
N GLY A 278 -13.96 -4.80 -1.99
CA GLY A 278 -13.25 -5.86 -2.70
C GLY A 278 -12.45 -6.72 -1.72
N TRP A 279 -11.15 -6.83 -1.97
CA TRP A 279 -10.22 -7.64 -1.20
C TRP A 279 -9.62 -6.90 0.02
N ALA A 280 -10.01 -5.64 0.28
CA ALA A 280 -9.44 -4.86 1.38
C ALA A 280 -9.79 -5.44 2.78
N ALA A 281 -10.76 -6.35 2.86
CA ALA A 281 -11.09 -7.06 4.09
C ALA A 281 -10.17 -8.27 4.36
N GLN A 282 -9.44 -8.73 3.35
CA GLN A 282 -8.44 -9.80 3.43
C GLN A 282 -7.01 -9.25 3.53
N ASP A 283 -6.82 -7.97 3.20
CA ASP A 283 -5.51 -7.32 3.25
C ASP A 283 -5.02 -7.19 4.70
N ARG A 284 -3.86 -7.78 4.98
CA ARG A 284 -3.24 -7.80 6.31
C ARG A 284 -2.59 -6.47 6.70
N SER A 285 -2.37 -5.53 5.77
CA SER A 285 -1.69 -4.26 6.04
C SER A 285 -2.57 -3.20 6.71
N ALA A 286 -3.89 -3.42 6.76
CA ALA A 286 -4.89 -2.57 7.40
C ALA A 286 -5.03 -1.14 6.86
N LEU A 287 -4.23 -0.75 5.86
CA LEU A 287 -4.20 0.63 5.36
C LEU A 287 -5.16 0.89 4.21
N TRP A 288 -5.48 -0.11 3.39
CA TRP A 288 -6.23 0.09 2.15
C TRP A 288 -7.74 0.11 2.38
N GLY A 289 -8.43 1.05 1.74
CA GLY A 289 -9.89 1.08 1.72
C GLY A 289 -10.45 0.22 0.61
N VAL A 290 -9.72 0.16 -0.50
CA VAL A 290 -10.04 -0.65 -1.65
C VAL A 290 -8.85 -1.50 -2.05
N VAL A 291 -9.10 -2.79 -2.25
CA VAL A 291 -8.23 -3.68 -3.01
C VAL A 291 -9.09 -4.36 -4.07
N ARG A 292 -8.73 -4.25 -5.35
CA ARG A 292 -9.44 -4.89 -6.46
C ARG A 292 -8.54 -5.93 -7.10
N VAL A 293 -9.14 -7.06 -7.44
CA VAL A 293 -8.54 -8.06 -8.32
C VAL A 293 -9.47 -8.19 -9.51
N VAL A 294 -8.97 -7.83 -10.70
CA VAL A 294 -9.74 -7.82 -11.95
C VAL A 294 -9.08 -8.76 -12.93
N ARG A 295 -9.88 -9.58 -13.62
CA ARG A 295 -9.42 -10.39 -14.74
C ARG A 295 -9.87 -9.74 -16.04
N LEU A 296 -8.94 -9.28 -16.85
CA LEU A 296 -9.25 -8.56 -18.09
C LEU A 296 -9.91 -9.48 -19.11
N GLY A 297 -10.91 -8.98 -19.82
CA GLY A 297 -11.61 -9.74 -20.86
C GLY A 297 -12.55 -10.83 -20.33
N ALA A 298 -12.71 -10.96 -19.02
CA ALA A 298 -13.75 -11.80 -18.42
C ALA A 298 -15.08 -11.02 -18.34
N ASN A 299 -15.80 -10.89 -19.44
CA ASN A 299 -17.26 -10.74 -19.41
C ASN A 299 -17.93 -11.19 -20.74
N PRO A 300 -19.00 -12.02 -20.70
CA PRO A 300 -19.74 -12.45 -21.89
C PRO A 300 -20.54 -11.35 -22.61
N ASP A 301 -20.80 -10.19 -21.98
CA ASP A 301 -21.77 -9.19 -22.47
C ASP A 301 -21.19 -7.83 -22.90
N GLY A 302 -19.92 -7.76 -23.31
CA GLY A 302 -19.41 -6.62 -24.10
C GLY A 302 -19.41 -5.21 -23.45
N THR A 303 -19.70 -5.07 -22.16
CA THR A 303 -19.64 -3.78 -21.46
C THR A 303 -18.21 -3.44 -21.06
N ASN A 304 -17.79 -2.19 -21.32
CA ASN A 304 -16.51 -1.63 -20.89
C ASN A 304 -16.21 -2.01 -19.43
N ASP A 305 -15.09 -2.70 -19.19
CA ASP A 305 -14.68 -3.14 -17.86
C ASP A 305 -14.39 -1.93 -16.95
N ARG A 306 -15.43 -1.47 -16.25
CA ARG A 306 -15.41 -0.38 -15.25
C ARG A 306 -14.81 -0.81 -13.91
N ARG A 307 -14.24 -2.03 -13.81
CA ARG A 307 -13.69 -2.56 -12.55
C ARG A 307 -12.25 -2.09 -12.27
N ILE A 308 -11.60 -1.46 -13.27
CA ILE A 308 -10.31 -0.75 -13.12
C ILE A 308 -10.58 0.70 -12.67
N ASP A 309 -11.42 0.85 -11.65
CA ASP A 309 -11.63 2.08 -10.89
C ASP A 309 -11.63 1.67 -9.40
N PRO A 310 -11.07 2.49 -8.49
CA PRO A 310 -11.14 2.23 -7.06
C PRO A 310 -12.61 2.22 -6.59
#